data_AF-A0A3D1KL19-F1
#
_entry.id   AF-A0A3D1KL19-F1
#
_cell.length_a   1.000
_cell.length_b   1.000
_cell.length_c   1.000
_cell.angle_alpha   90.00
_cell.angle_beta   90.00
_cell.angle_gamma   90.00
#
_symmetry.space_group_name_H-M   'P 1'
#
loop_
_entity.id
_entity.type
_entity.pdbx_description
1 polymer ?
#
loop_
_entity_poly.entity_id
_entity_poly.type
_entity_poly.pdbx_seq_one_letter_code
_entity_poly.pdbx_strand_id
1 'polypeptide(L)'
;MLFWVLTIIQILLIISAGFLLLRGIYILRTFQTQIVPYVPITWPVLKKMILLAHLPNDAKAIKIADLGAGTGKMMMLLAKNTPKNVLIYGVEKSRLLYLISRWRRLFNRRKSRINLFCGDWSFYDIKNFEFLFLFLTTKGMASLYSKFARELKPGAKIISYLFSLPPNQVFIEEKKQWGKHERIFIYTKKSAFADQK
;
A
#
# COMPACT_ATOMS: atom_id res chain seq x y z
N MET A 1 -22.38 44.30 11.47
CA MET A 1 -21.90 42.99 11.98
C MET A 1 -22.50 41.82 11.20
N LEU A 2 -23.83 41.76 11.02
CA LEU A 2 -24.52 40.68 10.30
C LEU A 2 -24.04 40.48 8.85
N PHE A 3 -23.88 41.55 8.07
CA PHE A 3 -23.39 41.50 6.69
C PHE A 3 -22.04 40.74 6.57
N TRP A 4 -21.07 41.10 7.40
CA TRP A 4 -19.75 40.45 7.41
C TRP A 4 -19.82 38.96 7.79
N VAL A 5 -20.69 38.61 8.74
CA VAL A 5 -20.93 37.21 9.13
C VAL A 5 -21.49 36.42 7.94
N LEU A 6 -22.48 36.95 7.22
CA LEU A 6 -23.07 36.30 6.05
C LEU A 6 -22.05 36.14 4.91
N THR A 7 -21.21 37.15 4.66
CA THR A 7 -20.14 37.07 3.64
C THR A 7 -19.12 35.99 3.98
N ILE A 8 -18.70 35.87 5.24
CA ILE A 8 -17.77 34.81 5.67
C ILE A 8 -18.40 33.42 5.47
N ILE A 9 -19.67 33.25 5.87
CA ILE A 9 -20.41 32.00 5.67
C ILE A 9 -20.48 31.65 4.18
N GLN A 10 -20.81 32.63 3.32
CA GLN A 10 -20.87 32.43 1.87
C GLN A 10 -19.53 32.00 1.27
N ILE A 11 -18.42 32.62 1.68
CA ILE A 11 -17.08 32.23 1.24
C ILE A 11 -16.75 30.79 1.67
N LEU A 12 -17.06 30.41 2.92
CA LEU A 12 -16.85 29.05 3.42
C LEU A 12 -17.67 28.02 2.65
N LEU A 13 -18.92 28.36 2.29
CA LEU A 13 -19.78 27.50 1.47
C LEU A 13 -19.21 27.31 0.06
N ILE A 14 -18.71 28.38 -0.58
CA ILE A 14 -18.08 28.31 -1.90
C ILE A 14 -16.82 27.45 -1.86
N ILE A 15 -15.96 27.62 -0.84
CA ILE A 15 -14.75 26.81 -0.66
C ILE A 15 -15.12 25.34 -0.44
N SER A 16 -16.11 25.06 0.40
CA SER A 16 -16.60 23.70 0.67
C SER A 16 -17.16 23.04 -0.60
N ALA A 17 -18.01 23.76 -1.34
CA ALA A 17 -18.56 23.27 -2.60
C ALA A 17 -17.47 22.99 -3.65
N GLY A 18 -16.49 23.90 -3.79
CA GLY A 18 -15.32 23.71 -4.65
C GLY A 18 -14.50 22.49 -4.25
N PHE A 19 -14.26 22.28 -2.95
CA PHE A 19 -13.56 21.11 -2.43
C PHE A 19 -14.31 19.80 -2.75
N LEU A 20 -15.62 19.77 -2.54
CA LEU A 20 -16.45 18.61 -2.85
C LEU A 20 -16.47 18.31 -4.36
N LEU A 21 -16.56 19.35 -5.21
CA LEU A 21 -16.53 19.22 -6.67
C LEU A 21 -15.18 18.68 -7.16
N LEU A 22 -14.06 19.24 -6.69
CA LEU A 22 -12.72 18.74 -7.01
C LEU A 22 -12.54 17.27 -6.56
N ARG A 23 -13.05 16.93 -5.37
CA ARG A 23 -13.07 15.55 -4.87
C ARG A 23 -13.89 14.63 -5.77
N GLY A 24 -15.07 15.07 -6.22
CA GLY A 24 -15.92 14.34 -7.16
C GLY A 24 -15.22 14.09 -8.49
N ILE A 25 -14.63 15.12 -9.09
CA ILE A 25 -13.85 15.01 -10.34
C ILE A 25 -12.68 14.04 -10.17
N TYR A 26 -11.94 14.15 -9.06
CA TYR A 26 -10.83 13.24 -8.76
C TYR A 26 -11.31 11.79 -8.68
N ILE A 27 -12.42 11.53 -7.97
CA ILE A 27 -13.01 10.20 -7.85
C ILE A 27 -13.42 9.66 -9.23
N LEU A 28 -14.13 10.44 -10.03
CA LEU A 28 -14.59 10.05 -11.37
C LEU A 28 -13.42 9.73 -12.30
N ARG A 29 -12.41 10.62 -12.37
CA ARG A 29 -11.19 10.40 -13.15
C ARG A 29 -10.46 9.13 -12.70
N THR A 30 -10.38 8.89 -11.40
CA THR A 30 -9.74 7.71 -10.83
C THR A 30 -10.49 6.43 -11.24
N PHE A 31 -11.82 6.41 -11.15
CA PHE A 31 -12.61 5.24 -11.58
C PHE A 31 -12.53 4.97 -13.08
N GLN A 32 -12.40 6.00 -13.91
CA GLN A 32 -12.34 5.85 -15.37
C GLN A 32 -10.94 5.45 -15.89
N THR A 33 -9.87 5.87 -15.20
CA THR A 33 -8.50 5.74 -15.72
C THR A 33 -7.59 4.84 -14.90
N GLN A 34 -7.95 4.55 -13.64
CA GLN A 34 -7.11 3.76 -12.74
C GLN A 34 -7.77 2.44 -12.38
N ILE A 35 -7.00 1.36 -12.55
CA ILE A 35 -7.38 -0.01 -12.14
C ILE A 35 -7.60 -0.08 -10.62
N VAL A 36 -7.02 0.86 -9.87
CA VAL A 36 -7.04 0.90 -8.40
C VAL A 36 -7.30 2.33 -7.92
N PRO A 37 -8.43 2.60 -7.23
CA PRO A 37 -8.68 3.91 -6.64
C PRO A 37 -7.94 4.11 -5.32
N TYR A 38 -7.65 5.37 -4.99
CA TYR A 38 -7.07 5.70 -3.68
C TYR A 38 -8.14 5.64 -2.58
N VAL A 39 -7.97 4.67 -1.67
CA VAL A 39 -8.76 4.55 -0.44
C VAL A 39 -7.80 4.43 0.75
N PRO A 40 -7.85 5.33 1.75
CA PRO A 40 -6.93 5.27 2.87
C PRO A 40 -7.29 4.12 3.82
N ILE A 41 -6.29 3.31 4.18
CA ILE A 41 -6.43 2.27 5.23
C ILE A 41 -6.41 2.92 6.62
N THR A 42 -7.24 2.41 7.53
CA THR A 42 -7.27 2.84 8.94
C THR A 42 -6.00 2.43 9.70
N TRP A 43 -5.64 3.14 10.76
CA TRP A 43 -4.44 2.81 11.54
C TRP A 43 -4.46 1.41 12.19
N PRO A 44 -5.59 0.94 12.76
CA PRO A 44 -5.65 -0.42 13.34
C PRO A 44 -5.35 -1.51 12.32
N VAL A 45 -5.92 -1.41 11.11
CA VAL A 45 -5.69 -2.38 10.03
C VAL A 45 -4.22 -2.38 9.61
N LEU A 46 -3.61 -1.20 9.40
CA LEU A 46 -2.19 -1.12 9.06
C LEU A 46 -1.31 -1.78 10.12
N LYS A 47 -1.55 -1.51 11.41
CA LYS A 47 -0.82 -2.16 12.51
C LYS A 47 -1.01 -3.68 12.49
N LYS A 48 -2.23 -4.15 12.22
CA LYS A 48 -2.54 -5.57 12.15
C LYS A 48 -1.84 -6.26 10.98
N MET A 49 -1.80 -5.64 9.80
CA MET A 49 -1.05 -6.14 8.64
C MET A 49 0.44 -6.30 8.97
N ILE A 50 1.05 -5.29 9.59
CA ILE A 50 2.47 -5.34 9.99
C ILE A 50 2.71 -6.46 11.01
N LEU A 51 1.83 -6.59 12.01
CA LEU A 51 1.91 -7.65 13.00
C LEU A 51 1.85 -9.04 12.34
N LEU A 52 0.86 -9.26 11.47
CA LEU A 52 0.65 -10.54 10.80
C LEU A 52 1.72 -10.88 9.75
N ALA A 53 2.50 -9.90 9.27
CA ALA A 53 3.62 -10.16 8.39
C ALA A 53 4.71 -11.02 9.05
N HIS A 54 4.77 -11.05 10.39
CA HIS A 54 5.81 -11.75 11.17
C HIS A 54 7.21 -11.42 10.65
N LEU A 55 7.51 -10.11 10.57
CA LEU A 55 8.81 -9.64 10.10
C LEU A 55 9.91 -10.19 11.01
N PRO A 56 10.98 -10.80 10.45
CA PRO A 56 12.07 -11.31 11.25
C PRO A 56 12.76 -10.17 12.00
N ASN A 57 13.21 -10.49 13.22
CA ASN A 57 14.03 -9.61 14.05
C ASN A 57 15.54 -9.89 13.88
N ASP A 58 15.91 -10.63 12.84
CA ASP A 58 17.31 -11.00 12.58
C ASP A 58 18.15 -9.78 12.15
N ALA A 59 19.48 -9.93 12.18
CA ALA A 59 20.41 -8.86 11.84
C ALA A 59 20.48 -8.58 10.32
N LYS A 60 19.94 -9.47 9.49
CA LYS A 60 20.02 -9.37 8.03
C LYS A 60 19.19 -8.21 7.52
N ALA A 61 19.69 -7.45 6.55
CA ALA A 61 18.89 -6.42 5.91
C ALA A 61 17.70 -7.03 5.14
N ILE A 62 16.50 -6.50 5.38
CA ILE A 62 15.25 -6.96 4.74
C ILE A 62 14.69 -5.80 3.94
N LYS A 63 14.25 -6.07 2.71
CA LYS A 63 13.57 -5.11 1.85
C LYS A 63 12.08 -5.40 1.82
N ILE A 64 11.30 -4.36 2.09
CA ILE A 64 9.83 -4.40 2.07
C ILE A 64 9.33 -3.39 1.06
N ALA A 65 8.35 -3.77 0.24
CA ALA A 65 7.65 -2.83 -0.64
C ALA A 65 6.19 -2.63 -0.24
N ASP A 66 5.70 -1.41 -0.44
CA ASP A 66 4.29 -1.04 -0.46
C ASP A 66 3.93 -0.66 -1.89
N LEU A 67 3.19 -1.53 -2.58
CA LEU A 67 2.81 -1.36 -3.99
C LEU A 67 1.44 -0.68 -4.05
N GLY A 68 1.41 0.57 -4.50
CA GLY A 68 0.24 1.45 -4.32
C GLY A 68 0.33 2.24 -3.01
N ALA A 69 1.51 2.81 -2.71
CA ALA A 69 1.82 3.41 -1.41
C ALA A 69 0.93 4.61 -1.02
N GLY A 70 0.21 5.20 -1.98
CA GLY A 70 -0.71 6.30 -1.77
C GLY A 70 -0.02 7.46 -1.07
N THR A 71 -0.59 7.91 0.05
CA THR A 71 -0.01 8.99 0.86
C THR A 71 1.15 8.55 1.75
N GLY A 72 1.71 7.34 1.55
CA GLY A 72 2.85 6.79 2.29
C GLY A 72 2.55 6.38 3.73
N LYS A 73 1.28 6.25 4.11
CA LYS A 73 0.86 6.01 5.51
C LYS A 73 1.42 4.70 6.07
N MET A 74 1.33 3.62 5.29
CA MET A 74 1.90 2.31 5.64
C MET A 74 3.42 2.42 5.80
N MET A 75 4.11 3.10 4.89
CA MET A 75 5.56 3.27 4.95
C MET A 75 6.03 3.98 6.23
N MET A 76 5.34 5.06 6.63
CA MET A 76 5.67 5.75 7.88
C MET A 76 5.46 4.84 9.09
N LEU A 77 4.41 4.01 9.06
CA LEU A 77 4.12 3.08 10.13
C LEU A 77 5.15 1.94 10.19
N LEU A 78 5.51 1.35 9.06
CA LEU A 78 6.60 0.38 8.95
C LEU A 78 7.88 0.99 9.51
N ALA A 79 8.25 2.19 9.06
CA ALA A 79 9.47 2.84 9.54
C ALA A 79 9.47 3.04 11.06
N LYS A 80 8.33 3.31 11.69
CA LYS A 80 8.22 3.45 13.14
C LYS A 80 8.28 2.12 13.89
N ASN A 81 7.67 1.06 13.35
CA ASN A 81 7.41 -0.18 14.10
C ASN A 81 8.30 -1.37 13.70
N THR A 82 9.17 -1.22 12.71
CA THR A 82 10.08 -2.31 12.29
C THR A 82 11.52 -2.11 12.76
N PRO A 83 12.30 -3.20 12.92
CA PRO A 83 13.73 -3.18 13.20
C PRO A 83 14.53 -2.30 12.24
N LYS A 84 15.68 -1.77 12.67
CA LYS A 84 16.46 -0.77 11.92
C LYS A 84 17.02 -1.27 10.59
N ASN A 85 17.27 -2.58 10.47
CA ASN A 85 17.73 -3.29 9.28
C ASN A 85 16.67 -3.42 8.17
N VAL A 86 15.42 -3.02 8.43
CA VAL A 86 14.35 -3.01 7.42
C VAL A 86 14.44 -1.75 6.56
N LEU A 87 14.56 -1.95 5.24
CA LEU A 87 14.47 -0.93 4.20
C LEU A 87 13.08 -0.97 3.56
N ILE A 88 12.44 0.19 3.45
CA ILE A 88 11.03 0.32 3.06
C ILE A 88 10.97 1.07 1.74
N TYR A 89 10.28 0.48 0.77
CA TYR A 89 10.12 1.01 -0.57
C TYR A 89 8.64 1.21 -0.86
N GLY A 90 8.30 2.34 -1.48
CA GLY A 90 6.92 2.67 -1.81
C GLY A 90 6.83 3.03 -3.26
N VAL A 91 5.92 2.36 -3.97
CA VAL A 91 5.67 2.60 -5.39
C VAL A 91 4.29 3.22 -5.51
N GLU A 92 4.22 4.42 -6.09
CA GLU A 92 2.97 5.13 -6.30
C GLU A 92 2.94 5.78 -7.68
N LYS A 93 1.89 5.48 -8.45
CA LYS A 93 1.71 5.97 -9.82
C LYS A 93 1.22 7.42 -9.84
N SER A 94 0.39 7.82 -8.89
CA SER A 94 -0.14 9.17 -8.78
C SER A 94 0.94 10.14 -8.29
N ARG A 95 1.34 11.07 -9.15
CA ARG A 95 2.30 12.14 -8.81
C ARG A 95 1.87 12.92 -7.57
N LEU A 96 0.58 13.22 -7.44
CA LEU A 96 0.04 13.95 -6.30
C LEU A 96 0.22 13.17 -4.98
N LEU A 97 -0.16 11.90 -4.96
CA LEU A 97 -0.02 11.05 -3.77
C LEU A 97 1.46 10.80 -3.43
N TYR A 98 2.29 10.60 -4.45
CA TYR A 98 3.74 10.54 -4.31
C TYR A 98 4.32 11.80 -3.65
N LEU A 99 3.94 13.00 -4.10
CA LEU A 99 4.40 14.25 -3.49
C LEU A 99 3.97 14.36 -2.02
N ILE A 100 2.73 13.98 -1.70
CA ILE A 100 2.23 13.94 -0.31
C ILE A 100 3.07 12.96 0.53
N SER A 101 3.36 11.77 -0.01
CA SER A 101 4.19 10.77 0.69
C SER A 101 5.62 11.27 0.91
N ARG A 102 6.19 11.99 -0.06
CA ARG A 102 7.52 12.60 0.02
C ARG A 102 7.56 13.71 1.07
N TRP A 103 6.54 14.56 1.13
CA TRP A 103 6.41 15.58 2.15
C TRP A 103 6.31 14.96 3.56
N ARG A 104 5.45 13.96 3.75
CA ARG A 104 5.34 13.23 5.03
C ARG A 104 6.64 12.55 5.45
N ARG A 105 7.43 12.04 4.49
CA ARG A 105 8.73 11.43 4.75
C ARG A 105 9.70 12.42 5.40
N LEU A 106 9.65 13.71 5.06
CA LEU A 106 10.59 14.71 5.60
C LEU A 106 10.51 14.83 7.12
N PHE A 107 9.32 14.64 7.68
CA PHE A 107 9.05 14.70 9.13
C PHE A 107 9.27 13.37 9.86
N ASN A 108 9.62 12.30 9.15
CA ASN A 108 9.88 11.01 9.77
C ASN A 108 11.33 10.91 10.26
N ARG A 109 11.52 10.65 11.56
CA ARG A 109 12.85 10.48 12.18
C ARG A 109 13.69 9.35 11.56
N ARG A 110 13.05 8.39 10.88
CA ARG A 110 13.70 7.23 10.24
C ARG A 110 13.61 7.29 8.71
N LYS A 111 13.54 8.50 8.14
CA LYS A 111 13.40 8.77 6.70
C LYS A 111 14.48 8.15 5.80
N SER A 112 15.70 7.93 6.32
CA SER A 112 16.81 7.32 5.57
C SER A 112 16.50 5.89 5.10
N ARG A 113 15.53 5.22 5.74
CA ARG A 113 15.09 3.88 5.38
C ARG A 113 13.89 3.85 4.43
N ILE A 114 13.36 5.02 4.06
CA ILE A 114 12.13 5.18 3.29
C ILE A 114 12.47 5.65 1.87
N ASN A 115 12.35 4.74 0.92
CA ASN A 115 12.60 4.95 -0.49
C ASN A 115 11.27 5.08 -1.23
N LEU A 116 11.08 6.19 -1.95
CA LEU A 116 9.84 6.49 -2.65
C LEU A 116 10.09 6.53 -4.15
N PHE A 117 9.31 5.79 -4.91
CA PHE A 117 9.34 5.74 -6.36
C PHE A 117 7.99 6.21 -6.92
N CYS A 118 8.04 7.19 -7.83
CA CYS A 118 6.86 7.64 -8.57
C CYS A 118 6.81 6.90 -9.90
N GLY A 119 5.86 5.98 -10.05
CA GLY A 119 5.74 5.18 -11.27
C GLY A 119 4.81 4.00 -11.13
N ASP A 120 4.67 3.26 -12.23
CA ASP A 120 3.83 2.07 -12.29
C ASP A 120 4.58 0.86 -11.73
N TRP A 121 3.91 0.06 -10.89
CA TRP A 121 4.48 -1.15 -10.29
C TRP A 121 4.87 -2.20 -11.34
N SER A 122 4.30 -2.14 -12.54
CA SER A 122 4.56 -3.10 -13.61
C SER A 122 6.04 -3.09 -14.03
N PHE A 123 6.67 -1.91 -13.99
CA PHE A 123 8.07 -1.71 -14.34
C PHE A 123 9.02 -1.74 -13.14
N TYR A 124 8.48 -1.83 -11.92
CA TYR A 124 9.29 -1.85 -10.71
C TYR A 124 9.85 -3.25 -10.48
N ASP A 125 11.17 -3.40 -10.31
CA ASP A 125 11.79 -4.69 -10.01
C ASP A 125 11.47 -5.11 -8.57
N ILE A 126 10.83 -6.27 -8.42
CA ILE A 126 10.45 -6.82 -7.11
C ILE A 126 11.28 -8.03 -6.69
N LYS A 127 12.30 -8.44 -7.46
CA LYS A 127 13.06 -9.69 -7.24
C LYS A 127 13.76 -9.79 -5.88
N ASN A 128 14.14 -8.64 -5.31
CA ASN A 128 14.92 -8.58 -4.08
C ASN A 128 14.09 -8.14 -2.87
N PHE A 129 12.78 -8.30 -2.92
CA PHE A 129 11.88 -8.01 -1.80
C PHE A 129 11.43 -9.28 -1.10
N GLU A 130 11.57 -9.29 0.22
CA GLU A 130 11.11 -10.38 1.07
C GLU A 130 9.63 -10.20 1.46
N PHE A 131 9.15 -8.96 1.55
CA PHE A 131 7.76 -8.67 1.92
C PHE A 131 7.15 -7.60 1.01
N LEU A 132 5.94 -7.86 0.54
CA LEU A 132 5.11 -6.90 -0.18
C LEU A 132 3.83 -6.64 0.60
N PHE A 133 3.49 -5.38 0.85
CA PHE A 133 2.21 -4.94 1.40
C PHE A 133 1.36 -4.35 0.28
N LEU A 134 0.09 -4.77 0.23
CA LEU A 134 -0.86 -4.34 -0.81
C LEU A 134 -2.23 -4.02 -0.24
N PHE A 135 -2.84 -3.00 -0.81
CA PHE A 135 -4.27 -2.74 -0.74
C PHE A 135 -4.73 -2.18 -2.08
N LEU A 136 -5.06 -3.09 -2.99
CA LEU A 136 -5.40 -2.75 -4.38
C LEU A 136 -6.87 -3.06 -4.65
N THR A 137 -7.17 -3.58 -5.85
CA THR A 137 -8.47 -4.15 -6.25
C THR A 137 -8.24 -5.57 -6.75
N THR A 138 -9.30 -6.35 -6.95
CA THR A 138 -9.19 -7.69 -7.58
C THR A 138 -8.48 -7.63 -8.93
N LYS A 139 -8.79 -6.62 -9.76
CA LYS A 139 -8.10 -6.40 -11.04
C LYS A 139 -6.64 -6.03 -10.86
N GLY A 140 -6.31 -5.19 -9.86
CA GLY A 140 -4.93 -4.85 -9.52
C GLY A 140 -4.11 -6.07 -9.08
N MET A 141 -4.67 -6.88 -8.17
CA MET A 141 -4.04 -8.14 -7.73
C MET A 141 -3.83 -9.11 -8.89
N ALA A 142 -4.82 -9.26 -9.79
CA ALA A 142 -4.69 -10.08 -10.98
C ALA A 142 -3.59 -9.59 -11.93
N SER A 143 -3.49 -8.27 -12.15
CA SER A 143 -2.45 -7.68 -13.01
C SER A 143 -1.02 -7.93 -12.52
N LEU A 144 -0.84 -8.07 -11.21
CA LEU A 144 0.46 -8.31 -10.58
C LEU A 144 0.80 -9.78 -10.39
N TYR A 145 -0.18 -10.69 -10.49
CA TYR A 145 0.02 -12.11 -10.21
C TYR A 145 1.15 -12.72 -11.04
N SER A 146 1.16 -12.54 -12.37
CA SER A 146 2.21 -13.10 -13.23
C SER A 146 3.60 -12.55 -12.87
N LYS A 147 3.66 -11.28 -12.45
CA LYS A 147 4.90 -10.64 -11.99
C LYS A 147 5.38 -11.25 -10.68
N PHE A 148 4.50 -11.43 -9.70
CA PHE A 148 4.82 -12.07 -8.41
C PHE A 148 5.32 -13.51 -8.61
N ALA A 149 4.62 -14.28 -9.43
CA ALA A 149 4.96 -15.67 -9.72
C ALA A 149 6.33 -15.80 -10.41
N ARG A 150 6.71 -14.83 -11.26
CA ARG A 150 8.00 -14.83 -11.96
C ARG A 150 9.16 -14.25 -11.15
N GLU A 151 8.94 -13.15 -10.44
CA GLU A 151 10.05 -12.33 -9.92
C GLU A 151 10.35 -12.56 -8.44
N LEU A 152 9.36 -12.83 -7.60
CA LEU A 152 9.61 -13.03 -6.16
C LEU A 152 10.50 -14.25 -5.89
N LYS A 153 11.30 -14.22 -4.84
CA LYS A 153 12.06 -15.41 -4.42
C LYS A 153 11.16 -16.36 -3.62
N PRO A 154 11.44 -17.68 -3.61
CA PRO A 154 10.84 -18.60 -2.66
C PRO A 154 10.90 -18.06 -1.23
N GLY A 155 9.82 -18.22 -0.47
CA GLY A 155 9.68 -17.71 0.89
C GLY A 155 9.31 -16.23 1.00
N ALA A 156 9.34 -15.45 -0.09
CA ALA A 156 8.83 -14.08 -0.08
C ALA A 156 7.34 -14.06 0.23
N LYS A 157 6.91 -13.04 0.99
CA LYS A 157 5.53 -12.91 1.49
C LYS A 157 4.80 -11.73 0.88
N ILE A 158 3.52 -11.93 0.59
CA ILE A 158 2.59 -10.90 0.14
C ILE A 158 1.50 -10.75 1.20
N ILE A 159 1.34 -9.56 1.77
CA ILE A 159 0.32 -9.21 2.75
C ILE A 159 -0.68 -8.28 2.09
N SER A 160 -1.85 -8.82 1.76
CA SER A 160 -2.90 -8.10 1.05
C SER A 160 -4.11 -7.85 1.95
N TYR A 161 -4.60 -6.61 1.93
CA TYR A 161 -5.84 -6.24 2.62
C TYR A 161 -7.05 -6.35 1.68
N LEU A 162 -8.13 -7.02 2.14
CA LEU A 162 -9.43 -7.26 1.48
C LEU A 162 -9.43 -8.05 0.17
N PHE A 163 -8.37 -8.01 -0.62
CA PHE A 163 -8.31 -8.58 -1.96
C PHE A 163 -7.34 -9.76 -2.03
N SER A 164 -7.83 -10.90 -2.52
CA SER A 164 -7.02 -12.11 -2.72
C SER A 164 -6.25 -12.04 -4.04
N LEU A 165 -5.21 -12.88 -4.17
CA LEU A 165 -4.69 -13.24 -5.48
C LEU A 165 -5.74 -14.09 -6.25
N PRO A 166 -5.64 -14.17 -7.59
CA PRO A 166 -6.37 -15.18 -8.35
C PRO A 166 -6.05 -16.60 -7.84
N PRO A 167 -6.96 -17.58 -8.03
CA PRO A 167 -6.67 -18.98 -7.74
C PRO A 167 -5.34 -19.40 -8.36
N ASN A 168 -4.46 -19.98 -7.54
CA ASN A 168 -3.10 -20.28 -7.96
C ASN A 168 -2.51 -21.44 -7.16
N GLN A 169 -1.45 -22.05 -7.71
CA GLN A 169 -0.69 -23.12 -7.06
C GLN A 169 0.70 -22.67 -6.59
N VAL A 170 1.09 -21.42 -6.89
CA VAL A 170 2.45 -20.88 -6.69
C VAL A 170 2.65 -20.36 -5.26
N PHE A 171 1.56 -19.94 -4.61
CA PHE A 171 1.59 -19.37 -3.27
C PHE A 171 0.77 -20.22 -2.30
N ILE A 172 1.29 -20.38 -1.09
CA ILE A 172 0.53 -20.90 0.05
C ILE A 172 -0.27 -19.74 0.62
N GLU A 173 -1.59 -19.85 0.64
CA GLU A 173 -2.50 -18.83 1.18
C GLU A 173 -2.84 -19.10 2.65
N GLU A 174 -2.65 -18.09 3.49
CA GLU A 174 -3.20 -18.02 4.83
C GLU A 174 -4.16 -16.82 4.92
N LYS A 175 -5.43 -17.11 5.22
CA LYS A 175 -6.46 -16.10 5.40
C LYS A 175 -6.69 -15.82 6.88
N LYS A 176 -6.60 -14.55 7.28
CA LYS A 176 -6.92 -14.09 8.64
C LYS A 176 -8.10 -13.14 8.58
N GLN A 177 -9.19 -13.52 9.26
CA GLN A 177 -10.36 -12.64 9.43
C GLN A 177 -10.14 -11.70 10.59
N TRP A 178 -10.54 -10.44 10.41
CA TRP A 178 -10.45 -9.39 11.41
C TRP A 178 -11.75 -8.60 11.39
N GLY A 179 -12.50 -8.60 12.49
CA GLY A 179 -13.85 -8.02 12.48
C GLY A 179 -14.81 -8.67 11.47
N LYS A 180 -15.91 -7.97 11.18
CA LYS A 180 -17.02 -8.52 10.38
C LYS A 180 -16.72 -8.59 8.87
N HIS A 181 -15.97 -7.62 8.34
CA HIS A 181 -15.71 -7.50 6.89
C HIS A 181 -14.23 -7.34 6.53
N GLU A 182 -13.33 -7.22 7.51
CA GLU A 182 -11.90 -7.00 7.25
C GLU A 182 -11.20 -8.37 7.13
N ARG A 183 -10.48 -8.57 6.02
CA ARG A 183 -9.76 -9.81 5.72
C ARG A 183 -8.34 -9.45 5.32
N ILE A 184 -7.37 -10.15 5.88
CA ILE A 184 -5.96 -10.03 5.50
C ILE A 184 -5.53 -11.39 4.94
N PHE A 185 -5.03 -11.36 3.72
CA PHE A 185 -4.48 -12.52 3.03
C PHE A 185 -2.96 -12.45 3.13
N ILE A 186 -2.35 -13.57 3.50
CA ILE A 186 -0.89 -13.73 3.56
C ILE A 186 -0.55 -14.84 2.58
N TYR A 187 0.30 -14.53 1.61
CA TYR A 187 0.76 -15.49 0.62
C TYR A 187 2.25 -15.70 0.80
N THR A 188 2.70 -16.95 0.87
CA THR A 188 4.12 -17.30 0.87
C THR A 188 4.46 -17.98 -0.44
N LYS A 189 5.47 -17.49 -1.18
CA LYS A 189 5.90 -18.12 -2.44
C LYS A 189 6.51 -19.49 -2.15
N LYS A 190 5.99 -20.54 -2.81
CA LYS A 190 6.52 -21.90 -2.70
C LYS A 190 7.98 -21.98 -3.19
N SER A 191 8.71 -22.92 -2.62
CA SER A 191 9.99 -23.35 -3.19
C SER A 191 9.72 -24.28 -4.37
N ALA A 192 10.45 -24.10 -5.47
CA ALA A 192 10.36 -24.99 -6.64
C ALA A 192 10.72 -26.45 -6.31
N PHE A 193 11.40 -26.68 -5.17
CA PHE A 193 11.80 -28.01 -4.69
C PHE A 193 10.75 -28.70 -3.80
N ALA A 194 9.60 -28.08 -3.52
CA ALA A 194 8.60 -28.65 -2.60
C ALA A 194 7.58 -29.58 -3.29
N ASP A 195 7.53 -29.61 -4.63
CA ASP A 195 6.56 -30.40 -5.41
C ASP A 195 7.17 -31.71 -5.99
N GLN A 196 8.32 -32.18 -5.48
CA GLN A 196 8.97 -33.45 -5.88
C GLN A 196 8.97 -34.53 -4.77
N LYS A 197 7.96 -34.55 -3.90
CA LYS A 197 7.75 -35.65 -2.95
C LYS A 197 6.36 -36.24 -3.08
#